data_AF-A0A833YSW0-F1
#
_entry.id   AF-A0A833YSW0-F1
#
_cell.length_a   1.000
_cell.length_b   1.000
_cell.length_c   1.000
_cell.angle_alpha   90.00
_cell.angle_beta   90.00
_cell.angle_gamma   90.00
#
_symmetry.space_group_name_H-M   'P 1'
#
loop_
_entity.id
_entity.type
_entity.pdbx_description
1 polymer ?
#
loop_
_entity_poly.entity_id
_entity_poly.type
_entity_poly.pdbx_seq_one_letter_code
_entity_poly.pdbx_strand_id
1 'polypeptide(L)'
;MQVGSKNQSPCAQLDSLRDDYEEVRKEHEILLQLHMSTVKERDQFYSELQEIQRTSTPRPNWTKCESVVAGGPDRWHMLAEGKNSDQLVDVLLEEIGEMLLQEKDFFPGLGYGESVPPFLRVDGVVENKKPTKKDVVNLLKDAWKERLAEEQKEKFSDFFFSFLERRFGPADAMAWAYTVFENIKLFHSNEIMSQFYAVLMEKMSESVYVKHKETISQLLKEMTNADSQNEGLLTMEQFSTVLRSIFPFKKEEKIQELMEAAGWQLSSNADWLSYQSLFTEL
;
A
#
# COMPACT_ATOMS: atom_id res chain seq x y z
N MET A 1 -36.82 55.89 -58.12
CA MET A 1 -35.46 56.04 -57.58
C MET A 1 -34.82 54.66 -57.61
N GLN A 2 -33.89 54.45 -58.55
CA GLN A 2 -33.10 53.22 -58.66
C GLN A 2 -32.06 53.21 -57.52
N VAL A 3 -32.11 52.18 -56.67
CA VAL A 3 -31.04 51.87 -55.73
C VAL A 3 -29.93 51.21 -56.54
N GLY A 4 -28.83 51.93 -56.74
CA GLY A 4 -27.69 51.45 -57.51
C GLY A 4 -27.02 50.28 -56.80
N SER A 5 -27.11 49.09 -57.39
CA SER A 5 -26.16 48.02 -57.13
C SER A 5 -24.77 48.53 -57.50
N LYS A 6 -23.92 48.76 -56.50
CA LYS A 6 -22.47 48.90 -56.71
C LYS A 6 -21.97 47.56 -57.24
N ASN A 7 -21.97 47.39 -58.56
CA ASN A 7 -21.19 46.34 -59.20
C ASN A 7 -19.72 46.60 -58.85
N GLN A 8 -19.14 45.78 -57.97
CA GLN A 8 -17.69 45.70 -57.81
C GLN A 8 -17.10 45.50 -59.20
N SER A 9 -16.04 46.26 -59.53
CA SER A 9 -15.40 46.10 -60.83
C SER A 9 -14.92 44.64 -60.97
N PRO A 10 -14.95 44.05 -62.18
CA PRO A 10 -14.46 42.70 -62.42
C PRO A 10 -13.03 42.47 -61.88
N CYS A 11 -12.20 43.51 -61.84
CA CYS A 11 -10.88 43.46 -61.20
C CYS A 11 -10.96 43.20 -59.70
N ALA A 12 -11.84 43.90 -58.97
CA ALA A 12 -11.99 43.71 -57.53
C ALA A 12 -12.49 42.31 -57.15
N GLN A 13 -13.32 41.70 -58.00
CA GLN A 13 -13.78 40.31 -57.80
C GLN A 13 -12.67 39.29 -58.08
N LEU A 14 -11.84 39.53 -59.11
CA LEU A 14 -10.68 38.70 -59.41
C LEU A 14 -9.60 38.80 -58.32
N ASP A 15 -9.41 39.98 -57.74
CA ASP A 15 -8.48 40.19 -56.63
C ASP A 15 -8.96 39.46 -55.37
N SER A 16 -10.23 39.55 -55.01
CA SER A 16 -10.82 38.79 -53.89
C SER A 16 -10.68 37.28 -54.07
N LEU A 17 -10.96 36.77 -55.28
CA LEU A 17 -10.88 35.33 -55.57
C LEU A 17 -9.43 34.81 -55.49
N ARG A 18 -8.45 35.66 -55.85
CA ARG A 18 -7.03 35.35 -55.73
C ARG A 18 -6.61 35.26 -54.26
N ASP A 19 -7.08 36.19 -53.43
CA ASP A 19 -6.78 36.22 -52.01
C ASP A 19 -7.38 34.99 -51.30
N ASP A 20 -8.65 34.65 -51.60
CA ASP A 20 -9.32 33.44 -51.10
C ASP A 20 -8.56 32.16 -51.53
N TYR A 21 -8.08 32.11 -52.78
CA TYR A 21 -7.29 30.98 -53.28
C TYR A 21 -5.96 30.84 -52.54
N GLU A 22 -5.27 31.95 -52.24
CA GLU A 22 -4.04 31.92 -51.45
C GLU A 22 -4.28 31.49 -50.01
N GLU A 23 -5.40 31.90 -49.40
CA GLU A 23 -5.80 31.48 -48.06
C GLU A 23 -6.05 29.97 -47.99
N VAL A 24 -6.90 29.44 -48.89
CA VAL A 24 -7.17 27.99 -48.97
C VAL A 24 -5.90 27.20 -49.22
N ARG A 25 -4.98 27.72 -50.05
CA ARG A 25 -3.69 27.06 -50.28
C ARG A 25 -2.84 26.99 -49.01
N LYS A 26 -2.83 28.04 -48.18
CA LYS A 26 -2.10 28.07 -46.90
C LYS A 26 -2.73 27.10 -45.89
N GLU A 27 -4.05 27.09 -45.78
CA GLU A 27 -4.77 26.16 -44.89
C GLU A 27 -4.52 24.70 -45.28
N HIS A 28 -4.53 24.39 -46.57
CA HIS A 28 -4.22 23.06 -47.08
C HIS A 28 -2.80 22.61 -46.73
N GLU A 29 -1.81 23.51 -46.82
CA GLU A 29 -0.43 23.22 -46.43
C GLU A 29 -0.31 22.92 -44.93
N ILE A 30 -0.99 23.71 -44.09
CA ILE A 30 -1.03 23.49 -42.64
C ILE A 30 -1.69 22.15 -42.32
N LEU A 31 -2.82 21.84 -42.98
CA LEU A 31 -3.55 20.60 -42.78
C LEU A 31 -2.72 19.37 -43.20
N LEU A 32 -1.96 19.49 -44.30
CA LEU A 32 -1.02 18.45 -44.72
C LEU A 32 0.07 18.21 -43.68
N GLN A 33 0.67 19.27 -43.13
CA GLN A 33 1.68 19.15 -42.08
C GLN A 33 1.12 18.49 -40.83
N LEU A 34 -0.08 18.89 -40.40
CA LEU A 34 -0.77 18.29 -39.26
C LEU A 34 -1.09 16.82 -39.51
N HIS A 35 -1.58 16.47 -40.71
CA HIS A 35 -1.84 15.09 -41.07
C HIS A 35 -0.55 14.24 -41.01
N MET A 36 0.55 14.75 -41.55
CA MET A 36 1.85 14.07 -41.50
C MET A 36 2.34 13.88 -40.06
N SER A 37 2.21 14.86 -39.17
CA SER A 37 2.59 14.72 -37.76
C SER A 37 1.72 13.69 -37.03
N THR A 38 0.40 13.74 -37.22
CA THR A 38 -0.52 12.78 -36.59
C THR A 38 -0.29 11.35 -37.07
N VAL A 39 0.00 11.14 -38.36
CA VAL A 39 0.35 9.81 -38.88
C VAL A 39 1.65 9.30 -38.24
N LYS A 40 2.65 10.16 -38.09
CA LYS A 40 3.91 9.81 -37.44
C LYS A 40 3.72 9.45 -35.97
N GLU A 41 2.93 10.21 -35.23
CA GLU A 41 2.60 9.94 -33.83
C GLU A 41 1.86 8.60 -33.69
N ARG A 42 0.87 8.34 -34.55
CA ARG A 42 0.17 7.05 -34.58
C ARG A 42 1.12 5.88 -34.77
N ASP A 43 2.04 5.99 -35.73
CA ASP A 43 2.99 4.91 -36.04
C ASP A 43 4.00 4.70 -34.91
N GLN A 44 4.39 5.79 -34.24
CA GLN A 44 5.20 5.74 -33.03
C GLN A 44 4.47 5.03 -31.89
N PHE A 45 3.24 5.44 -31.55
CA PHE A 45 2.45 4.79 -30.49
C PHE A 45 2.17 3.32 -30.79
N TYR A 46 1.94 2.97 -32.05
CA TYR A 46 1.75 1.58 -32.45
C TYR A 46 3.01 0.74 -32.22
N SER A 47 4.18 1.30 -32.54
CA SER A 47 5.48 0.64 -32.32
C SER A 47 5.76 0.47 -30.83
N GLU A 48 5.54 1.51 -30.03
CA GLU A 48 5.68 1.47 -28.56
C GLU A 48 4.74 0.44 -27.92
N LEU A 49 3.48 0.36 -28.37
CA LEU A 49 2.53 -0.65 -27.91
C LEU A 49 2.98 -2.07 -28.23
N GLN A 50 3.49 -2.33 -29.43
CA GLN A 50 4.05 -3.64 -29.77
C GLN A 50 5.25 -3.98 -28.90
N GLU A 51 6.12 -3.03 -28.64
CA GLU A 51 7.30 -3.24 -27.79
C GLU A 51 6.87 -3.58 -26.36
N ILE A 52 5.95 -2.80 -25.77
CA ILE A 52 5.37 -3.08 -24.46
C ILE A 52 4.75 -4.48 -24.42
N GLN A 53 3.97 -4.87 -25.44
CA GLN A 53 3.37 -6.20 -25.49
C GLN A 53 4.40 -7.33 -25.56
N ARG A 54 5.53 -7.11 -26.25
CA ARG A 54 6.62 -8.08 -26.36
C ARG A 54 7.44 -8.19 -25.08
N THR A 55 7.64 -7.09 -24.37
CA THR A 55 8.46 -7.04 -23.15
C THR A 55 7.65 -7.27 -21.87
N SER A 56 6.33 -7.17 -21.94
CA SER A 56 5.46 -7.42 -20.79
C SER A 56 5.45 -8.91 -20.45
N THR A 57 5.86 -9.23 -19.22
CA THR A 57 5.57 -10.53 -18.63
C THR A 57 4.04 -10.66 -18.49
N PRO A 58 3.41 -11.69 -19.08
CA PRO A 58 1.96 -11.86 -18.98
C PRO A 58 1.55 -11.95 -17.52
N ARG A 59 0.48 -11.21 -17.14
CA ARG A 59 -0.03 -11.27 -15.76
C ARG A 59 -0.43 -12.71 -15.40
N PRO A 60 -0.15 -13.16 -14.17
CA PRO A 60 -0.61 -14.46 -13.71
C PRO A 60 -2.13 -14.60 -13.84
N ASN A 61 -2.59 -15.77 -14.24
CA ASN A 61 -4.01 -16.09 -14.19
C ASN A 61 -4.40 -16.53 -12.77
N TRP A 62 -4.97 -15.60 -12.01
CA TRP A 62 -5.34 -15.78 -10.60
C TRP A 62 -6.51 -16.72 -10.36
N THR A 63 -7.35 -17.02 -11.36
CA THR A 63 -8.45 -17.99 -11.19
C THR A 63 -7.95 -19.40 -10.92
N LYS A 64 -6.69 -19.70 -11.26
CA LYS A 64 -6.04 -20.98 -10.91
C LYS A 64 -5.90 -21.19 -9.41
N CYS A 65 -5.91 -20.13 -8.61
CA CYS A 65 -5.73 -20.23 -7.16
C CYS A 65 -7.00 -20.71 -6.44
N GLU A 66 -8.18 -20.55 -7.05
CA GLU A 66 -9.48 -20.98 -6.49
C GLU A 66 -9.53 -22.48 -6.14
N SER A 67 -8.79 -23.31 -6.88
CA SER A 67 -8.75 -24.76 -6.68
C SER A 67 -7.58 -25.25 -5.82
N VAL A 68 -6.61 -24.39 -5.52
CA VAL A 68 -5.37 -24.75 -4.81
C VAL A 68 -5.37 -24.21 -3.37
N VAL A 69 -5.93 -23.02 -3.17
CA VAL A 69 -5.99 -22.40 -1.85
C VAL A 69 -7.00 -23.16 -0.97
N ALA A 70 -6.56 -23.50 0.24
CA ALA A 70 -7.41 -24.17 1.22
C ALA A 70 -8.67 -23.32 1.51
N GLY A 71 -9.83 -23.95 1.60
CA GLY A 71 -11.12 -23.27 1.75
C GLY A 71 -11.83 -22.92 0.42
N GLY A 72 -11.21 -23.24 -0.73
CA GLY A 72 -11.87 -23.22 -2.03
C GLY A 72 -12.12 -21.81 -2.61
N PRO A 73 -12.98 -21.72 -3.65
CA PRO A 73 -13.19 -20.48 -4.40
C PRO A 73 -13.70 -19.32 -3.53
N ASP A 74 -14.62 -19.59 -2.60
CA ASP A 74 -15.22 -18.56 -1.74
C ASP A 74 -14.16 -17.86 -0.88
N ARG A 75 -13.25 -18.64 -0.27
CA ARG A 75 -12.14 -18.10 0.52
C ARG A 75 -11.15 -17.33 -0.35
N TRP A 76 -10.84 -17.84 -1.55
CA TRP A 76 -9.96 -17.12 -2.48
C TRP A 76 -10.57 -15.79 -2.91
N HIS A 77 -11.87 -15.73 -3.24
CA HIS A 77 -12.53 -14.49 -3.60
C HIS A 77 -12.49 -13.46 -2.46
N MET A 78 -12.75 -13.88 -1.22
CA MET A 78 -12.62 -13.02 -0.05
C MET A 78 -11.18 -12.51 0.14
N LEU A 79 -10.18 -13.37 -0.07
CA LEU A 79 -8.77 -12.99 0.02
C LEU A 79 -8.32 -12.09 -1.13
N ALA A 80 -8.87 -12.25 -2.33
CA ALA A 80 -8.47 -11.53 -3.53
C ALA A 80 -9.19 -10.18 -3.70
N GLU A 81 -10.29 -9.96 -2.98
CA GLU A 81 -11.11 -8.76 -3.09
C GLU A 81 -10.28 -7.48 -2.87
N GLY A 82 -10.41 -6.54 -3.81
CA GLY A 82 -9.73 -5.24 -3.76
C GLY A 82 -8.22 -5.28 -3.99
N LYS A 83 -7.59 -6.44 -4.20
CA LYS A 83 -6.13 -6.58 -4.33
C LYS A 83 -5.65 -6.52 -5.78
N ASN A 84 -4.52 -5.88 -5.99
CA ASN A 84 -3.83 -5.89 -7.27
C ASN A 84 -2.97 -7.16 -7.42
N SER A 85 -2.45 -7.42 -8.63
CA SER A 85 -1.69 -8.65 -8.90
C SER A 85 -0.42 -8.82 -8.05
N ASP A 86 0.23 -7.75 -7.63
CA ASP A 86 1.40 -7.81 -6.76
C ASP A 86 0.98 -8.23 -5.33
N GLN A 87 -0.05 -7.59 -4.80
CA GLN A 87 -0.64 -7.95 -3.50
C GLN A 87 -1.19 -9.38 -3.47
N LEU A 88 -1.69 -9.91 -4.59
CA LEU A 88 -2.14 -11.29 -4.70
C LEU A 88 -0.98 -12.30 -4.63
N VAL A 89 0.23 -11.91 -5.04
CA VAL A 89 1.43 -12.74 -4.84
C VAL A 89 1.70 -12.88 -3.35
N ASP A 90 1.67 -11.77 -2.60
CA ASP A 90 1.91 -11.77 -1.16
C ASP A 90 0.91 -12.66 -0.42
N VAL A 91 -0.39 -12.52 -0.73
CA VAL A 91 -1.45 -13.38 -0.18
C VAL A 91 -1.16 -14.85 -0.47
N LEU A 92 -0.80 -15.19 -1.70
CA LEU A 92 -0.54 -16.58 -2.06
C LEU A 92 0.71 -17.14 -1.35
N LEU A 93 1.76 -16.34 -1.21
CA LEU A 93 2.97 -16.72 -0.50
C LEU A 93 2.70 -16.95 0.99
N GLU A 94 1.87 -16.10 1.62
CA GLU A 94 1.44 -16.29 3.01
C GLU A 94 0.61 -17.56 3.18
N GLU A 95 -0.35 -17.83 2.30
CA GLU A 95 -1.20 -19.03 2.36
C GLU A 95 -0.40 -20.33 2.22
N ILE A 96 0.51 -20.38 1.24
CA ILE A 96 1.37 -21.55 1.02
C ILE A 96 2.35 -21.69 2.19
N GLY A 97 2.96 -20.58 2.63
CA GLY A 97 3.90 -20.59 3.73
C GLY A 97 3.26 -20.99 5.05
N GLU A 98 2.02 -20.58 5.33
CA GLU A 98 1.30 -20.95 6.56
C GLU A 98 1.06 -22.46 6.59
N MET A 99 0.62 -23.05 5.48
CA MET A 99 0.47 -24.50 5.35
C MET A 99 1.80 -25.22 5.62
N LEU A 100 2.89 -24.77 4.99
CA LEU A 100 4.22 -25.36 5.19
C LEU A 100 4.74 -25.21 6.61
N LEU A 101 4.46 -24.07 7.27
CA LEU A 101 4.81 -23.86 8.68
C LEU A 101 4.02 -24.79 9.59
N GLN A 102 2.74 -25.03 9.32
CA GLN A 102 1.91 -25.94 10.11
C GLN A 102 2.33 -27.40 9.95
N GLU A 103 2.81 -27.81 8.78
CA GLU A 103 3.33 -29.16 8.54
C GLU A 103 4.72 -29.37 9.17
N LYS A 104 5.49 -28.31 9.37
CA LYS A 104 6.86 -28.40 9.88
C LYS A 104 6.91 -28.54 11.40
N ASP A 105 7.34 -29.71 11.89
CA ASP A 105 7.46 -30.00 13.34
C ASP A 105 8.69 -29.34 13.98
N PHE A 106 9.77 -29.18 13.22
CA PHE A 106 11.04 -28.68 13.75
C PHE A 106 11.71 -27.70 12.78
N PHE A 107 12.33 -26.66 13.34
CA PHE A 107 13.22 -25.75 12.64
C PHE A 107 14.67 -26.18 12.81
N PRO A 108 15.51 -26.06 11.76
CA PRO A 108 16.94 -26.19 11.93
C PRO A 108 17.47 -24.97 12.70
N GLY A 109 18.32 -25.22 13.70
CA GLY A 109 19.04 -24.18 14.41
C GLY A 109 19.98 -23.43 13.46
N LEU A 110 20.08 -22.11 13.64
CA LEU A 110 20.89 -21.22 12.83
C LEU A 110 22.37 -21.18 13.28
N GLY A 111 22.70 -21.82 14.40
CA GLY A 111 24.03 -21.85 14.98
C GLY A 111 24.46 -20.53 15.63
N TYR A 112 25.76 -20.39 15.88
CA TYR A 112 26.34 -19.30 16.68
C TYR A 112 27.12 -18.26 15.85
N GLY A 113 26.85 -18.17 14.54
CA GLY A 113 27.51 -17.20 13.66
C GLY A 113 27.25 -15.74 14.09
N GLU A 114 28.18 -14.84 13.80
CA GLU A 114 28.05 -13.42 14.16
C GLU A 114 26.83 -12.75 13.52
N SER A 115 26.41 -13.20 12.33
CA SER A 115 25.21 -12.74 11.62
C SER A 115 23.90 -13.26 12.21
N VAL A 116 23.95 -14.24 13.12
CA VAL A 116 22.76 -14.81 13.77
C VAL A 116 22.45 -13.98 15.01
N PRO A 117 21.21 -13.45 15.14
CA PRO A 117 20.81 -12.72 16.33
C PRO A 117 20.90 -13.59 17.60
N PRO A 118 21.34 -13.05 18.75
CA PRO A 118 21.51 -13.82 19.99
C PRO A 118 20.30 -14.66 20.39
N PHE A 119 19.09 -14.12 20.24
CA PHE A 119 17.82 -14.79 20.56
C PHE A 119 17.47 -15.98 19.65
N LEU A 120 18.28 -16.25 18.62
CA LEU A 120 18.16 -17.41 17.73
C LEU A 120 19.40 -18.32 17.76
N ARG A 121 20.41 -18.03 18.58
CA ARG A 121 21.66 -18.82 18.58
C ARG A 121 21.46 -20.14 19.31
N VAL A 122 21.24 -21.20 18.53
CA VAL A 122 21.14 -22.57 19.02
C VAL A 122 21.59 -23.53 17.91
N ASP A 123 22.22 -24.62 18.32
CA ASP A 123 22.57 -25.73 17.42
C ASP A 123 21.46 -26.81 17.45
N GLY A 124 21.41 -27.63 16.40
CA GLY A 124 20.50 -28.77 16.34
C GLY A 124 19.13 -28.40 15.77
N VAL A 125 18.06 -28.91 16.39
CA VAL A 125 16.68 -28.69 15.94
C VAL A 125 15.85 -28.09 17.06
N VAL A 126 14.93 -27.22 16.68
CA VAL A 126 14.06 -26.47 17.59
C VAL A 126 12.62 -26.83 17.26
N GLU A 127 11.82 -27.19 18.26
CA GLU A 127 10.41 -27.53 18.06
C GLU A 127 9.62 -26.31 17.54
N ASN A 128 8.78 -26.53 16.54
CA ASN A 128 7.80 -25.55 16.11
C ASN A 128 6.53 -25.67 16.98
N LYS A 129 6.18 -24.60 17.69
CA LYS A 129 4.99 -24.56 18.56
C LYS A 129 3.66 -24.41 17.81
N LYS A 130 3.69 -24.18 16.49
CA LYS A 130 2.50 -24.14 15.59
C LYS A 130 1.32 -23.28 16.09
N PRO A 131 1.54 -22.03 16.53
CA PRO A 131 0.46 -21.12 16.88
C PRO A 131 -0.36 -20.72 15.65
N THR A 132 -1.57 -20.22 15.86
CA THR A 132 -2.31 -19.54 14.79
C THR A 132 -1.76 -18.14 14.55
N LYS A 133 -2.00 -17.55 13.37
CA LYS A 133 -1.66 -16.14 13.09
C LYS A 133 -2.17 -15.19 14.18
N LYS A 134 -3.39 -15.43 14.68
CA LYS A 134 -4.01 -14.64 15.75
C LYS A 134 -3.25 -14.75 17.08
N ASP A 135 -2.79 -15.95 17.44
CA ASP A 135 -2.04 -16.17 18.68
C ASP A 135 -0.70 -15.43 18.65
N VAL A 136 -0.02 -15.45 17.50
CA VAL A 136 1.21 -14.67 17.30
C VAL A 136 0.92 -13.18 17.45
N VAL A 137 -0.11 -12.64 16.77
CA VAL A 137 -0.48 -11.22 16.90
C VAL A 137 -0.73 -10.83 18.36
N ASN A 138 -1.50 -11.64 19.10
CA ASN A 138 -1.79 -11.37 20.51
C ASN A 138 -0.52 -11.41 21.36
N LEU A 139 0.36 -12.37 21.12
CA LEU A 139 1.65 -12.47 21.80
C LEU A 139 2.51 -11.23 21.56
N LEU A 140 2.55 -10.71 20.32
CA LEU A 140 3.28 -9.49 19.99
C LEU A 140 2.66 -8.25 20.64
N LYS A 141 1.32 -8.15 20.68
CA LYS A 141 0.61 -7.06 21.39
C LYS A 141 0.95 -7.08 22.89
N ASP A 142 0.99 -8.26 23.50
CA ASP A 142 1.36 -8.42 24.91
C ASP A 142 2.82 -8.04 25.16
N ALA A 143 3.75 -8.48 24.30
CA ALA A 143 5.17 -8.14 24.38
C ALA A 143 5.36 -6.61 24.32
N TRP A 144 4.67 -5.93 23.40
CA TRP A 144 4.71 -4.47 23.31
C TRP A 144 4.11 -3.79 24.55
N LYS A 145 3.01 -4.31 25.08
CA LYS A 145 2.39 -3.75 26.28
C LYS A 145 3.34 -3.81 27.48
N GLU A 146 4.03 -4.93 27.66
CA GLU A 146 5.04 -5.09 28.70
C GLU A 146 6.25 -4.17 28.45
N ARG A 147 6.74 -4.12 27.20
CA ARG A 147 7.87 -3.25 26.83
C ARG A 147 7.61 -1.78 27.13
N LEU A 148 6.42 -1.30 26.81
CA LEU A 148 6.05 0.11 27.01
C LEU A 148 5.86 0.46 28.49
N ALA A 149 5.67 -0.53 29.37
CA ALA A 149 5.58 -0.35 30.82
C ALA A 149 6.94 -0.44 31.52
N GLU A 150 7.98 -0.93 30.83
CA GLU A 150 9.30 -1.17 31.40
C GLU A 150 10.15 0.11 31.45
N GLU A 151 10.72 0.41 32.61
CA GLU A 151 11.55 1.60 32.82
C GLU A 151 13.01 1.39 32.37
N GLN A 152 13.52 0.16 32.47
CA GLN A 152 14.88 -0.18 32.05
C GLN A 152 14.92 -0.62 30.60
N LYS A 153 15.72 0.09 29.81
CA LYS A 153 15.82 -0.15 28.38
C LYS A 153 17.05 -0.99 28.05
N GLU A 154 16.94 -2.29 28.27
CA GLU A 154 17.81 -3.24 27.55
C GLU A 154 17.48 -3.22 26.04
N LYS A 155 18.31 -3.90 25.23
CA LYS A 155 18.04 -4.02 23.80
C LYS A 155 16.72 -4.75 23.57
N PHE A 156 15.99 -4.37 22.54
CA PHE A 156 14.67 -4.94 22.27
C PHE A 156 14.70 -6.46 22.07
N SER A 157 15.75 -6.99 21.43
CA SER A 157 15.95 -8.43 21.24
C SER A 157 16.17 -9.18 22.55
N ASP A 158 16.94 -8.61 23.48
CA ASP A 158 17.19 -9.17 24.82
C ASP A 158 15.91 -9.13 25.67
N PHE A 159 15.18 -8.01 25.61
CA PHE A 159 13.86 -7.88 26.22
C PHE A 159 12.88 -8.95 25.69
N PHE A 160 12.79 -9.09 24.37
CA PHE A 160 11.83 -9.99 23.77
C PHE A 160 12.12 -11.46 24.15
N PHE A 161 13.39 -11.85 24.18
CA PHE A 161 13.75 -13.19 24.64
C PHE A 161 13.41 -13.40 26.11
N SER A 162 13.74 -12.43 26.98
CA SER A 162 13.40 -12.46 28.40
C SER A 162 11.87 -12.51 28.64
N PHE A 163 11.08 -11.83 27.81
CA PHE A 163 9.63 -11.92 27.80
C PHE A 163 9.14 -13.34 27.49
N LEU A 164 9.73 -14.00 26.50
CA LEU A 164 9.40 -15.39 26.16
C LEU A 164 9.76 -16.35 27.30
N GLU A 165 10.92 -16.15 27.94
CA GLU A 165 11.33 -16.94 29.12
C GLU A 165 10.35 -16.77 30.28
N ARG A 166 9.89 -15.55 30.57
CA ARG A 166 8.89 -15.30 31.61
C ARG A 166 7.54 -15.94 31.28
N ARG A 167 7.13 -15.90 30.02
CA ARG A 167 5.79 -16.34 29.59
C ARG A 167 5.67 -17.86 29.41
N PHE A 168 6.70 -18.49 28.85
CA PHE A 168 6.67 -19.91 28.48
C PHE A 168 7.68 -20.76 29.25
N GLY A 169 8.55 -20.13 30.03
CA GLY A 169 9.63 -20.80 30.74
C GLY A 169 10.91 -20.91 29.90
N PRO A 170 12.07 -21.04 30.55
CA PRO A 170 13.37 -21.07 29.87
C PRO A 170 13.56 -22.27 28.94
N ALA A 171 12.87 -23.39 29.20
CA ALA A 171 12.94 -24.58 28.36
C ALA A 171 12.28 -24.37 26.98
N ASP A 172 11.21 -23.58 26.91
CA ASP A 172 10.42 -23.38 25.69
C ASP A 172 10.69 -22.03 25.02
N ALA A 173 11.37 -21.09 25.68
CA ALA A 173 11.62 -19.75 25.16
C ALA A 173 12.30 -19.75 23.79
N MET A 174 13.31 -20.59 23.59
CA MET A 174 14.01 -20.71 22.31
C MET A 174 13.09 -21.26 21.20
N ALA A 175 12.24 -22.23 21.53
CA ALA A 175 11.25 -22.77 20.60
C ALA A 175 10.24 -21.71 20.17
N TRP A 176 9.73 -20.94 21.13
CA TRP A 176 8.87 -19.80 20.84
C TRP A 176 9.57 -18.69 20.06
N ALA A 177 10.85 -18.41 20.32
CA ALA A 177 11.62 -17.42 19.60
C ALA A 177 11.70 -17.78 18.10
N TYR A 178 12.04 -19.03 17.78
CA TYR A 178 12.06 -19.53 16.40
C TYR A 178 10.67 -19.52 15.76
N THR A 179 9.66 -20.04 16.46
CA THR A 179 8.29 -20.07 15.96
C THR A 179 7.79 -18.66 15.64
N VAL A 180 7.95 -17.69 16.54
CA VAL A 180 7.50 -16.32 16.30
C VAL A 180 8.30 -15.71 15.17
N PHE A 181 9.62 -15.89 15.15
CA PHE A 181 10.50 -15.34 14.11
C PHE A 181 10.12 -15.80 12.70
N GLU A 182 9.84 -17.09 12.51
CA GLU A 182 9.41 -17.62 11.22
C GLU A 182 8.01 -17.13 10.84
N ASN A 183 7.09 -16.98 11.81
CA ASN A 183 5.75 -16.44 11.56
C ASN A 183 5.79 -14.96 11.12
N ILE A 184 6.51 -14.10 11.84
CA ILE A 184 6.57 -12.67 11.51
C ILE A 184 7.34 -12.38 10.22
N LYS A 185 8.25 -13.27 9.84
CA LYS A 185 8.96 -13.21 8.55
C LYS A 185 8.04 -13.62 7.40
N LEU A 186 7.16 -14.59 7.62
CA LEU A 186 6.19 -15.04 6.62
C LEU A 186 5.10 -13.98 6.38
N PHE A 187 4.44 -13.52 7.44
CA PHE A 187 3.26 -12.66 7.36
C PHE A 187 3.63 -11.17 7.28
N HIS A 188 4.43 -10.80 6.30
CA HIS A 188 4.93 -9.42 6.15
C HIS A 188 3.84 -8.42 5.74
N SER A 189 2.70 -8.87 5.21
CA SER A 189 1.56 -7.99 4.94
C SER A 189 0.83 -7.55 6.22
N ASN A 190 1.04 -8.24 7.34
CA ASN A 190 0.46 -7.85 8.62
C ASN A 190 1.30 -6.76 9.29
N GLU A 191 0.72 -5.59 9.50
CA GLU A 191 1.44 -4.41 10.01
C GLU A 191 2.06 -4.62 11.39
N ILE A 192 1.37 -5.35 12.30
CA ILE A 192 1.91 -5.63 13.63
C ILE A 192 3.15 -6.51 13.53
N MET A 193 3.10 -7.56 12.72
CA MET A 193 4.22 -8.48 12.52
C MET A 193 5.39 -7.81 11.79
N SER A 194 5.10 -7.01 10.75
CA SER A 194 6.11 -6.33 9.95
C SER A 194 6.88 -5.29 10.78
N GLN A 195 6.17 -4.48 11.57
CA GLN A 195 6.78 -3.50 12.48
C GLN A 195 7.57 -4.20 13.59
N PHE A 196 7.03 -5.25 14.19
CA PHE A 196 7.73 -6.02 15.22
C PHE A 196 9.03 -6.62 14.67
N TYR A 197 8.99 -7.24 13.50
CA TYR A 197 10.15 -7.78 12.82
C TYR A 197 11.19 -6.70 12.50
N ALA A 198 10.75 -5.53 12.04
CA ALA A 198 11.64 -4.41 11.74
C ALA A 198 12.39 -3.92 12.99
N VAL A 199 11.72 -3.83 14.15
CA VAL A 199 12.37 -3.47 15.42
C VAL A 199 13.27 -4.58 15.93
N LEU A 200 12.79 -5.83 15.90
CA LEU A 200 13.54 -7.00 16.36
C LEU A 200 14.86 -7.21 15.59
N MET A 201 14.86 -6.89 14.30
CA MET A 201 16.03 -6.96 13.43
C MET A 201 16.84 -5.65 13.35
N GLU A 202 16.56 -4.69 14.23
CA GLU A 202 17.23 -3.39 14.30
C GLU A 202 17.15 -2.56 12.98
N LYS A 203 16.18 -2.86 12.11
CA LYS A 203 15.90 -2.10 10.88
C LYS A 203 15.08 -0.84 11.16
N MET A 204 14.33 -0.84 12.26
CA MET A 204 13.57 0.29 12.79
C MET A 204 13.90 0.47 14.27
N SER A 205 14.10 1.71 14.71
CA SER A 205 14.27 1.97 16.15
C SER A 205 12.93 1.88 16.88
N GLU A 206 12.96 1.41 18.13
CA GLU A 206 11.79 1.38 19.01
C GLU A 206 11.13 2.77 19.15
N SER A 207 11.92 3.84 19.19
CA SER A 207 11.41 5.22 19.27
C SER A 207 10.52 5.61 18.09
N VAL A 208 10.79 5.06 16.90
CA VAL A 208 9.99 5.30 15.70
C VAL A 208 8.63 4.62 15.83
N TYR A 209 8.61 3.37 16.33
CA TYR A 209 7.36 2.65 16.63
C TYR A 209 6.52 3.39 17.68
N VAL A 210 7.14 3.80 18.79
CA VAL A 210 6.46 4.55 19.86
C VAL A 210 5.86 5.84 19.33
N LYS A 211 6.65 6.64 18.61
CA LYS A 211 6.19 7.90 18.00
C LYS A 211 5.05 7.67 17.00
N HIS A 212 5.12 6.60 16.21
CA HIS A 212 4.06 6.24 15.28
C HIS A 212 2.75 5.94 16.02
N LYS A 213 2.80 5.13 17.08
CA LYS A 213 1.65 4.82 17.93
C LYS A 213 1.06 6.04 18.65
N GLU A 214 1.93 6.94 19.14
CA GLU A 214 1.51 8.22 19.71
C GLU A 214 0.82 9.10 18.68
N THR A 215 1.37 9.17 17.45
CA THR A 215 0.78 9.93 16.35
C THR A 215 -0.61 9.41 15.99
N ILE A 216 -0.78 8.09 15.91
CA ILE A 216 -2.09 7.45 15.67
C ILE A 216 -3.06 7.75 16.82
N SER A 217 -2.61 7.66 18.07
CA SER A 217 -3.46 7.95 19.24
C SER A 217 -3.90 9.42 19.26
N GLN A 218 -2.99 10.33 18.91
CA GLN A 218 -3.28 11.75 18.81
C GLN A 218 -4.20 12.05 17.62
N LEU A 219 -4.03 11.37 16.49
CA LEU A 219 -4.92 11.46 15.33
C LEU A 219 -6.35 11.05 15.70
N LEU A 220 -6.52 9.89 16.34
CA LEU A 220 -7.82 9.42 16.82
C LEU A 220 -8.46 10.43 17.78
N LYS A 221 -7.69 10.94 18.74
CA LYS A 221 -8.17 11.95 19.69
C LYS A 221 -8.66 13.22 19.00
N GLU A 222 -7.90 13.76 18.05
CA GLU A 222 -8.32 14.96 17.31
C GLU A 222 -9.53 14.70 16.42
N MET A 223 -9.66 13.51 15.83
CA MET A 223 -10.87 13.11 15.09
C MET A 223 -12.09 13.04 16.00
N THR A 224 -11.97 12.40 17.17
CA THR A 224 -13.06 12.35 18.16
C THR A 224 -13.43 13.75 18.66
N ASN A 225 -12.47 14.66 18.82
CA ASN A 225 -12.76 16.04 19.20
C ASN A 225 -13.47 16.84 18.10
N ALA A 226 -13.15 16.55 16.82
CA ALA A 226 -13.80 17.19 15.67
C ALA A 226 -15.22 16.66 15.41
N ASP A 227 -15.50 15.43 15.85
CA ASP A 227 -16.81 14.77 15.83
C ASP A 227 -17.70 15.27 16.98
N SER A 228 -18.20 16.50 16.85
CA SER A 228 -19.04 17.15 17.87
C SER A 228 -20.31 16.37 18.23
N GLN A 229 -20.80 15.50 17.33
CA GLN A 229 -22.01 14.69 17.54
C GLN A 229 -21.69 13.30 18.08
N ASN A 230 -20.41 12.92 18.12
CA ASN A 230 -19.92 11.60 18.53
C ASN A 230 -20.60 10.45 17.75
N GLU A 231 -20.83 10.67 16.46
CA GLU A 231 -21.48 9.71 15.56
C GLU A 231 -20.47 8.77 14.87
N GLY A 232 -19.17 9.00 15.07
CA GLY A 232 -18.12 8.28 14.38
C GLY A 232 -17.90 8.76 12.95
N LEU A 233 -18.43 9.93 12.59
CA LEU A 233 -18.41 10.51 11.25
C LEU A 233 -17.70 11.87 11.22
N LEU A 234 -16.95 12.13 10.15
CA LEU A 234 -16.34 13.43 9.88
C LEU A 234 -16.63 13.90 8.45
N THR A 235 -16.82 15.21 8.28
CA THR A 235 -16.84 15.84 6.96
C THR A 235 -15.43 15.95 6.38
N MET A 236 -15.36 16.15 5.06
CA MET A 236 -14.09 16.40 4.35
C MET A 236 -13.29 17.56 4.97
N GLU A 237 -13.96 18.66 5.35
CA GLU A 237 -13.32 19.83 5.95
C GLU A 237 -12.76 19.54 7.34
N GLN A 238 -13.53 18.83 8.18
CA GLN A 238 -13.10 18.43 9.51
C GLN A 238 -11.88 17.49 9.43
N PHE A 239 -11.94 16.48 8.56
CA PHE A 239 -10.85 15.52 8.38
C PHE A 239 -9.58 16.20 7.85
N SER A 240 -9.69 17.08 6.84
CA SER A 240 -8.55 17.86 6.33
C SER A 240 -7.91 18.73 7.41
N THR A 241 -8.73 19.40 8.24
CA THR A 241 -8.25 20.22 9.35
C THR A 241 -7.47 19.39 10.37
N VAL A 242 -8.00 18.22 10.74
CA VAL A 242 -7.33 17.29 11.65
C VAL A 242 -5.99 16.82 11.06
N LEU A 243 -5.95 16.42 9.79
CA LEU A 243 -4.71 15.97 9.15
C LEU A 243 -3.64 17.06 9.14
N ARG A 244 -4.00 18.32 8.88
CA ARG A 244 -3.07 19.46 8.92
C ARG A 244 -2.56 19.76 10.32
N SER A 245 -3.40 19.58 11.33
CA SER A 245 -3.03 19.74 12.73
C SER A 245 -2.00 18.68 13.18
N ILE A 246 -2.24 17.42 12.81
CA ILE A 246 -1.36 16.29 13.17
C ILE A 246 -0.05 16.29 12.35
N PHE A 247 -0.12 16.72 11.10
CA PHE A 247 1.01 16.70 10.16
C PHE A 247 1.35 18.10 9.63
N PRO A 248 1.76 19.05 10.49
CA PRO A 248 1.96 20.45 10.09
C PRO A 248 3.09 20.66 9.07
N PHE A 249 3.98 19.67 8.93
CA PHE A 249 5.11 19.71 8.00
C PHE A 249 4.89 18.89 6.72
N LYS A 250 3.75 18.20 6.57
CA LYS A 250 3.43 17.51 5.30
C LYS A 250 2.99 18.53 4.27
N LYS A 251 3.48 18.36 3.04
CA LYS A 251 3.06 19.18 1.90
C LYS A 251 1.60 18.90 1.54
N GLU A 252 0.99 19.85 0.84
CA GLU A 252 -0.40 19.76 0.41
C GLU A 252 -0.68 18.49 -0.41
N GLU A 253 0.23 18.10 -1.30
CA GLU A 253 0.05 16.91 -2.12
C GLU A 253 -0.04 15.63 -1.26
N LYS A 254 0.71 15.60 -0.14
CA LYS A 254 0.67 14.46 0.80
C LYS A 254 -0.55 14.48 1.70
N ILE A 255 -1.11 15.64 1.99
CA ILE A 255 -2.41 15.73 2.68
C ILE A 255 -3.50 15.23 1.73
N GLN A 256 -3.46 15.65 0.46
CA GLN A 256 -4.40 15.21 -0.56
C GLN A 256 -4.36 13.69 -0.80
N GLU A 257 -3.16 13.09 -0.88
CA GLU A 257 -3.01 11.62 -0.95
C GLU A 257 -3.68 10.90 0.24
N LEU A 258 -3.62 11.47 1.45
CA LEU A 258 -4.29 10.92 2.64
C LEU A 258 -5.82 11.09 2.57
N MET A 259 -6.31 12.21 2.04
CA MET A 259 -7.73 12.43 1.78
C MET A 259 -8.27 11.39 0.79
N GLU A 260 -7.53 11.14 -0.29
CA GLU A 260 -7.89 10.16 -1.32
C GLU A 260 -7.88 8.73 -0.78
N ALA A 261 -6.88 8.38 0.03
CA ALA A 261 -6.79 7.08 0.70
C ALA A 261 -7.97 6.84 1.66
N ALA A 262 -8.52 7.91 2.27
CA ALA A 262 -9.71 7.84 3.09
C ALA A 262 -11.03 7.78 2.29
N GLY A 263 -10.98 7.83 0.96
CA GLY A 263 -12.16 7.68 0.08
C GLY A 263 -12.69 8.96 -0.56
N TRP A 264 -12.05 10.12 -0.31
CA TRP A 264 -12.39 11.37 -0.99
C TRP A 264 -11.60 11.53 -2.29
N GLN A 265 -12.05 10.83 -3.33
CA GLN A 265 -11.64 11.11 -4.70
C GLN A 265 -12.49 12.24 -5.28
N LEU A 266 -11.96 12.99 -6.25
CA LEU A 266 -12.65 14.09 -6.96
C LEU A 266 -14.00 13.69 -7.59
N SER A 267 -14.30 12.39 -7.72
CA SER A 267 -15.53 11.82 -8.27
C SER A 267 -16.47 11.18 -7.22
N SER A 268 -16.11 11.23 -5.93
CA SER A 268 -16.87 10.60 -4.85
C SER A 268 -17.76 11.64 -4.14
N ASN A 269 -19.08 11.42 -4.15
CA ASN A 269 -20.06 12.22 -3.39
C ASN A 269 -20.13 11.78 -1.90
N ALA A 270 -19.06 11.21 -1.36
CA ALA A 270 -19.04 10.80 0.04
C ALA A 270 -18.90 12.04 0.92
N ASP A 271 -20.01 12.56 1.43
CA ASP A 271 -20.00 13.72 2.33
C ASP A 271 -19.37 13.41 3.70
N TRP A 272 -19.30 12.12 4.07
CA TRP A 272 -18.94 11.66 5.40
C TRP A 272 -17.95 10.48 5.38
N LEU A 273 -16.95 10.54 6.26
CA LEU A 273 -16.04 9.43 6.56
C LEU A 273 -16.37 8.82 7.92
N SER A 274 -16.55 7.51 7.93
CA SER A 274 -16.53 6.73 9.17
C SER A 274 -15.08 6.53 9.64
N TYR A 275 -14.59 7.45 10.47
CA TYR A 275 -13.19 7.42 10.90
C TYR A 275 -12.90 6.25 11.84
N GLN A 276 -13.89 5.75 12.58
CA GLN A 276 -13.74 4.60 13.47
C GLN A 276 -13.26 3.35 12.72
N SER A 277 -13.67 3.18 11.47
CA SER A 277 -13.23 2.07 10.63
C SER A 277 -11.71 2.08 10.38
N LEU A 278 -11.10 3.26 10.30
CA LEU A 278 -9.65 3.43 10.08
C LEU A 278 -8.78 2.90 11.22
N PHE A 279 -9.35 2.73 12.42
CA PHE A 279 -8.63 2.30 13.62
C PHE A 279 -8.98 0.87 14.05
N THR A 280 -9.75 0.13 13.24
CA THR A 280 -10.19 -1.24 13.56
C THR A 280 -9.08 -2.29 13.57
N GLU A 281 -7.94 -2.02 12.94
CA GLU A 281 -6.78 -2.92 12.89
C GLU A 281 -5.75 -2.71 14.04
N LEU A 282 -5.96 -1.72 14.91
CA LEU A 282 -5.03 -1.38 16.02
C LEU A 282 -5.14 -2.30 17.24
#